data_AF-A0A4Q8BIX8-F1
#
_entry.id   AF-A0A4Q8BIX8-F1
#
_cell.length_a   1.000
_cell.length_b   1.000
_cell.length_c   1.000
_cell.angle_alpha   90.00
_cell.angle_beta   90.00
_cell.angle_gamma   90.00
#
_symmetry.space_group_name_H-M   'P 1'
#
loop_
_entity.id
_entity.type
_entity.pdbx_description
1 polymer ?
#
loop_
_entity_poly.entity_id
_entity_poly.type
_entity_poly.pdbx_seq_one_letter_code
_entity_poly.pdbx_strand_id
1 'polypeptide(L)' 'MKPPGGSDGSSTLIPNDEGKGFDRMRDPTYAGNARNGNSMSGARPDTPISGAWFSVQFQELMNAYPPLS' A
#
# COMPACT_ATOMS: atom_id res chain seq x y z
N MET A 1 -7.69 -13.80 -1.20
CA MET A 1 -6.53 -13.71 -2.12
C MET A 1 -6.54 -12.33 -2.75
N LYS A 2 -5.40 -11.62 -2.81
CA LYS A 2 -5.31 -10.23 -3.27
C LYS A 2 -4.79 -10.18 -4.72
N PRO A 3 -5.45 -9.44 -5.64
CA PRO A 3 -4.96 -9.32 -7.01
C PRO A 3 -3.65 -8.50 -7.07
N PRO A 4 -2.64 -8.93 -7.83
CA PRO A 4 -1.45 -8.13 -8.11
C PRO A 4 -1.86 -6.77 -8.69
N GLY A 5 -1.24 -5.70 -8.19
CA GLY A 5 -1.56 -4.33 -8.60
C GLY A 5 -2.76 -3.70 -7.92
N GLY A 6 -3.52 -4.42 -7.08
CA GLY A 6 -4.49 -3.77 -6.19
C GLY A 6 -3.78 -3.05 -5.03
N SER A 7 -4.12 -1.79 -4.76
CA SER A 7 -3.59 -1.06 -3.59
C SER A 7 -4.07 -1.68 -2.27
N ASP A 8 -3.20 -1.69 -1.25
CA ASP A 8 -3.54 -2.10 0.13
C ASP A 8 -4.19 -0.98 0.95
N GLY A 9 -4.24 0.25 0.43
CA GLY A 9 -4.71 1.41 1.17
C GLY A 9 -3.97 2.68 0.75
N SER A 10 -4.61 3.83 0.94
CA SER A 10 -4.05 5.12 0.54
C SER A 10 -2.91 5.55 1.46
N SER A 11 -1.85 6.10 0.86
CA SER A 11 -0.67 6.60 1.57
C SER A 11 -0.92 7.93 2.30
N THR A 12 -2.03 8.57 1.96
CA THR A 12 -2.54 9.81 2.55
C THR A 12 -4.05 9.70 2.75
N LEU A 13 -4.65 10.71 3.40
CA LEU A 13 -6.10 10.82 3.44
C LEU A 13 -6.65 11.21 2.07
N ILE A 14 -7.38 10.29 1.45
CA ILE A 14 -8.12 10.53 0.20
C ILE A 14 -9.61 10.53 0.53
N PRO A 15 -10.31 11.68 0.41
CA PRO A 15 -11.76 11.71 0.54
C PRO A 15 -12.43 10.74 -0.44
N ASN A 16 -13.37 9.94 0.04
CA ASN A 16 -14.09 8.95 -0.74
C ASN A 16 -15.48 8.70 -0.15
N ASP A 17 -16.37 8.13 -0.96
CA ASP A 17 -17.73 7.71 -0.62
C ASP A 17 -17.83 6.21 -0.28
N GLU A 18 -16.70 5.51 -0.23
CA GLU A 18 -16.60 4.08 0.07
C GLU A 18 -16.44 3.78 1.57
N GLY A 19 -16.43 4.81 2.41
CA GLY A 19 -16.24 4.68 3.87
C GLY A 19 -14.82 4.25 4.28
N LYS A 20 -13.84 4.37 3.39
CA LYS A 20 -12.47 3.93 3.63
C LYS A 20 -11.67 5.04 4.31
N GLY A 21 -11.19 4.75 5.52
CA GLY A 21 -10.32 5.65 6.27
C GLY A 21 -8.85 5.58 5.83
N PHE A 22 -8.05 6.49 6.37
CA PHE A 22 -6.60 6.50 6.22
C PHE A 22 -5.94 5.74 7.38
N ASP A 23 -5.33 4.60 7.08
CA ASP A 23 -4.49 3.85 8.03
C ASP A 23 -3.04 4.37 7.95
N ARG A 24 -2.49 4.86 9.06
CA ARG A 24 -1.11 5.37 9.11
C ARG A 24 -0.05 4.29 8.90
N MET A 25 -0.39 2.99 9.00
CA MET A 25 0.53 1.94 8.53
C MET A 25 0.72 1.95 7.01
N ARG A 26 -0.04 2.76 6.26
CA ARG A 26 0.15 3.03 4.82
C ARG A 26 0.88 4.35 4.55
N ASP A 27 1.14 5.15 5.57
CA ASP A 27 1.87 6.42 5.49
C ASP A 27 3.39 6.15 5.51
N PRO A 28 4.15 6.50 4.46
CA PRO A 28 5.61 6.32 4.42
C PRO A 28 6.36 7.08 5.51
N THR A 29 5.74 8.13 6.07
CA THR A 29 6.33 8.98 7.11
C THR A 29 5.99 8.51 8.53
N TYR A 30 5.14 7.49 8.66
CA TYR A 30 4.73 6.98 9.96
C TYR A 30 5.85 6.17 10.62
N ALA A 31 6.26 6.62 11.81
CA ALA A 31 7.32 6.03 12.63
C ALA A 31 6.89 4.77 13.40
N GLY A 32 5.70 4.23 13.11
CA GLY A 32 5.21 3.00 13.71
C GLY A 32 4.60 3.17 15.11
N ASN A 33 4.41 2.03 15.76
CA ASN A 33 3.96 1.91 17.14
C ASN A 33 4.52 0.60 17.74
N ALA A 34 4.16 0.28 18.97
CA ALA A 34 4.65 -0.93 19.64
C ALA A 34 4.39 -2.24 18.85
N ARG A 35 3.38 -2.30 17.97
CA ARG A 35 3.03 -3.52 17.21
C ARG A 35 3.96 -3.78 16.03
N ASN A 36 4.61 -2.76 15.48
CA ASN A 36 5.66 -2.91 14.47
C ASN A 36 7.05 -2.56 15.02
N GLY A 37 7.22 -2.58 16.35
CA GLY A 37 8.50 -2.29 17.00
C GLY A 37 8.96 -0.84 16.85
N ASN A 38 8.03 0.12 16.75
CA ASN A 38 8.32 1.55 16.52
C ASN A 38 9.25 1.79 15.32
N SER A 39 9.03 1.00 14.25
CA SER A 39 9.78 1.10 13.00
C SER A 39 8.99 1.86 11.95
N MET A 40 9.68 2.42 10.96
CA MET A 40 9.05 3.02 9.79
C MET A 40 8.11 2.00 9.11
N SER A 41 6.99 2.48 8.59
CA SER A 41 5.96 1.62 7.98
C SER A 41 6.44 0.79 6.79
N GLY A 42 7.45 1.28 6.06
CA GLY A 42 7.89 0.70 4.79
C GLY A 42 6.84 0.83 3.67
N ALA A 43 5.82 1.67 3.88
CA ALA A 43 4.76 1.87 2.92
C ALA A 43 5.25 2.71 1.73
N ARG A 44 4.62 2.50 0.58
CA ARG A 44 4.95 3.22 -0.66
C ARG A 44 4.27 4.58 -0.69
N PRO A 45 4.95 5.63 -1.20
CA PRO A 45 4.30 6.89 -1.47
C PRO A 45 3.28 6.75 -2.62
N ASP A 46 2.37 7.70 -2.69
CA ASP A 46 1.38 7.86 -3.77
C ASP A 46 0.50 6.62 -4.02
N THR A 47 0.33 5.76 -3.01
CA THR A 47 -0.60 4.63 -3.13
C THR A 47 -2.05 5.14 -3.17
N PRO A 48 -2.88 4.64 -4.10
CA PRO A 48 -4.29 5.02 -4.17
C PRO A 48 -5.10 4.30 -3.09
N ILE A 49 -6.40 4.59 -3.03
CA ILE A 49 -7.33 3.95 -2.10
C ILE A 49 -7.34 2.42 -2.25
N SER A 50 -7.60 1.70 -1.15
CA SER A 50 -7.60 0.23 -1.14
C SER A 50 -8.47 -0.34 -2.26
N GLY A 51 -7.94 -1.31 -3.01
CA GLY A 51 -8.63 -1.96 -4.13
C GLY A 51 -8.54 -1.22 -5.47
N ALA A 52 -8.13 0.05 -5.49
CA ALA A 52 -7.84 0.74 -6.75
C ALA A 52 -6.56 0.18 -7.40
N TRP A 53 -6.46 0.32 -8.72
CA TRP A 53 -5.29 -0.08 -9.49
C TRP A 53 -4.07 0.76 -9.13
N PHE A 54 -2.95 0.09 -8.88
CA PHE A 54 -1.67 0.69 -8.52
C PHE A 54 -0.56 0.17 -9.42
N SER A 55 -0.31 0.90 -10.51
CA SER A 55 0.63 0.53 -11.57
C SER A 55 2.07 0.36 -11.08
N VAL A 56 2.53 1.22 -10.17
CA VAL A 56 3.90 1.16 -9.62
C VAL A 56 4.12 -0.15 -8.88
N GLN A 57 3.21 -0.52 -7.97
CA GLN A 57 3.31 -1.79 -7.25
C GLN A 57 3.18 -2.99 -8.18
N PHE A 58 2.36 -2.90 -9.23
CA PHE A 58 2.23 -3.98 -10.21
C PHE A 58 3.55 -4.22 -10.97
N GLN A 59 4.19 -3.15 -11.45
CA GLN A 59 5.46 -3.25 -12.19
C GLN A 59 6.56 -3.91 -11.35
N GLU A 60 6.60 -3.64 -10.06
CA GLU A 60 7.58 -4.28 -9.17
C GLU A 60 7.28 -5.76 -8.93
N LEU A 61 6.00 -6.12 -8.89
CA LEU A 61 5.59 -7.53 -8.80
C LEU A 61 5.91 -8.30 -10.08
N MET A 62 6.24 -7.63 -11.20
CA MET A 62 6.75 -8.31 -12.40
C MET A 62 8.16 -8.89 -12.18
N ASN A 63 8.85 -8.51 -11.10
CA ASN A 63 10.05 -9.20 -10.61
C ASN A 63 9.67 -10.49 -9.86
N ALA A 64 8.75 -11.28 -10.42
CA ALA A 64 8.25 -12.50 -9.80
C ALA A 64 9.34 -13.58 -9.70
N TYR A 65 9.22 -14.43 -8.68
CA TYR A 65 10.02 -15.64 -8.55
C TYR A 65 9.11 -16.86 -8.32
N PRO A 66 9.13 -17.88 -9.18
CA PRO A 66 9.94 -18.00 -10.41
C PRO A 66 9.59 -16.91 -11.46
N PRO A 67 10.49 -16.65 -12.44
CA PRO A 67 10.26 -15.64 -13.48
C PRO A 67 8.99 -15.90 -14.29
N LEU A 68 8.38 -14.81 -14.79
CA LEU A 68 7.26 -14.87 -15.73
C LEU A 68 7.74 -15.43 -17.08
N SER A 69 6.86 -16.14 -17.79
CA SER A 69 7.12 -16.79 -19.08
C SER A 69 6.41 -16.12 -20.24
#